data_AF-A0A7C5AY62-F1
#
_entry.id   AF-A0A7C5AY62-F1
#
_cell.length_a   1.000
_cell.length_b   1.000
_cell.length_c   1.000
_cell.angle_alpha   90.00
_cell.angle_beta   90.00
_cell.angle_gamma   90.00
#
_symmetry.space_group_name_H-M   'P 1'
#
loop_
_entity.id
_entity.type
_entity.pdbx_description
1 polymer ?
#
loop_
_entity_poly.entity_id
_entity_poly.type
_entity_poly.pdbx_seq_one_letter_code
_entity_poly.pdbx_strand_id
1 'polypeptide(L)'
;MLKLRTPSRAEFCSCALAFRGFGMPPQQDPLYAGLGQAVRIGTELLAALIVGGGLGWVIDTYLLGTTPWGLVSGLVFGLVAGMRNAYRSAQRWQTPPDNEHKQG
;
A
#
# COMPACT_ATOMS: atom_id res chain seq x y z
N MET A 1 -17.41 -61.21 15.71
CA MET A 1 -17.05 -59.80 15.99
C MET A 1 -15.55 -59.79 16.28
N LEU A 2 -14.63 -59.28 15.47
CA LEU A 2 -14.46 -57.91 14.96
C LEU A 2 -13.71 -58.00 13.61
N LYS A 3 -14.30 -57.50 12.52
CA LYS A 3 -13.60 -57.35 11.24
C LYS A 3 -12.89 -56.01 11.28
N LEU A 4 -11.63 -55.97 11.73
CA LEU A 4 -10.79 -54.78 11.65
C LEU A 4 -10.45 -54.54 10.17
N ARG A 5 -11.29 -53.72 9.53
CA ARG A 5 -11.07 -53.24 8.17
C ARG A 5 -10.04 -52.13 8.24
N THR A 6 -8.83 -52.42 7.79
CA THR A 6 -7.76 -51.44 7.60
C THR A 6 -8.23 -50.39 6.59
N PRO A 7 -8.20 -49.08 6.92
CA PRO A 7 -8.50 -48.04 5.95
C PRO A 7 -7.34 -47.93 4.96
N SER A 8 -7.68 -48.09 3.67
CA SER A 8 -6.78 -47.89 2.54
C SER A 8 -6.38 -46.41 2.45
N ARG A 9 -5.15 -46.13 2.03
CA ARG A 9 -4.51 -44.80 1.90
C ARG A 9 -5.36 -43.71 1.23
N ALA A 10 -6.44 -44.06 0.52
CA ALA A 10 -7.35 -43.11 -0.10
C ALA A 10 -8.22 -42.30 0.89
N GLU A 11 -8.56 -42.85 2.06
CA GLU A 11 -9.44 -42.14 3.02
C GLU A 11 -8.72 -41.01 3.77
N PHE A 12 -7.42 -41.15 4.01
CA PHE A 12 -6.60 -40.10 4.63
C PHE A 12 -6.46 -38.84 3.76
N CYS A 13 -6.50 -39.00 2.43
CA CYS A 13 -6.41 -37.86 1.51
C CYS A 13 -7.67 -36.98 1.56
N SER A 14 -8.84 -37.60 1.77
CA SER A 14 -10.13 -36.89 1.84
C SER A 14 -10.29 -36.05 3.12
N CYS A 15 -9.73 -36.50 4.26
CA CYS A 15 -9.81 -35.76 5.52
C CYS A 15 -8.80 -34.59 5.59
N ALA A 16 -7.63 -34.72 4.95
CA ALA A 16 -6.62 -33.66 4.90
C ALA A 16 -7.00 -32.48 3.98
N LEU A 17 -7.85 -32.71 2.98
CA LEU A 17 -8.38 -31.63 2.13
C LEU A 17 -9.45 -30.79 2.84
N ALA A 18 -10.21 -31.36 3.77
CA ALA A 18 -11.29 -30.66 4.49
C ALA A 18 -10.78 -29.61 5.49
N PHE A 19 -9.56 -29.74 6.01
CA PHE A 19 -9.00 -28.80 7.00
C PHE A 19 -8.19 -27.65 6.39
N ARG A 20 -8.04 -27.61 5.07
CA ARG A 20 -7.16 -26.66 4.37
C ARG A 20 -7.87 -25.37 3.94
N GLY A 21 -8.98 -24.99 4.59
CA GLY A 21 -9.94 -24.06 4.00
C GLY A 21 -10.54 -22.97 4.86
N PHE A 22 -10.16 -22.76 6.13
CA PHE A 22 -10.78 -21.69 6.93
C PHE A 22 -9.78 -20.83 7.72
N GLY A 23 -8.75 -20.34 7.02
CA GLY A 23 -8.26 -19.00 7.30
C GLY A 23 -9.10 -18.05 6.48
N MET A 24 -10.18 -17.50 7.07
CA MET A 24 -10.92 -16.41 6.43
C MET A 24 -9.91 -15.28 6.21
N PRO A 25 -9.54 -14.92 4.97
CA PRO A 25 -8.77 -13.70 4.77
C PRO A 25 -9.60 -12.58 5.41
N PRO A 26 -9.00 -11.60 6.10
CA PRO A 26 -9.75 -10.43 6.52
C PRO A 26 -10.45 -9.92 5.26
N GLN A 27 -11.79 -9.95 5.26
CA GLN A 27 -12.60 -9.42 4.18
C GLN A 27 -12.35 -7.92 4.23
N GLN A 28 -11.27 -7.49 3.61
CA GLN A 28 -10.84 -6.11 3.55
C GLN A 28 -11.89 -5.46 2.68
N ASP A 29 -12.83 -4.78 3.33
CA ASP A 29 -13.81 -3.98 2.63
C ASP A 29 -13.05 -3.14 1.59
N PRO A 30 -13.52 -3.07 0.34
CA PRO A 30 -12.81 -2.34 -0.72
C PRO A 30 -12.53 -0.88 -0.31
N LEU A 31 -13.35 -0.35 0.59
CA LEU A 31 -13.14 0.89 1.32
C LEU A 31 -11.80 0.90 2.09
N TYR A 32 -11.54 -0.08 2.96
CA TYR A 32 -10.36 -0.16 3.81
C TYR A 32 -9.06 -0.31 3.00
N ALA A 33 -9.11 -1.09 1.91
CA ALA A 33 -8.00 -1.22 0.97
C ALA A 33 -7.69 0.10 0.26
N GLY A 34 -8.73 0.84 -0.17
CA GLY A 34 -8.60 2.17 -0.76
C GLY A 34 -8.06 3.22 0.22
N LEU A 35 -8.53 3.18 1.49
CA LEU A 35 -8.06 4.08 2.54
C LEU A 35 -6.59 3.85 2.90
N GLY A 36 -6.17 2.60 3.10
CA GLY A 36 -4.78 2.28 3.42
C GLY A 36 -3.81 2.78 2.34
N GLN A 37 -4.24 2.68 1.08
CA GLN A 37 -3.49 3.17 -0.06
C GLN A 37 -3.43 4.70 -0.11
N ALA A 38 -4.56 5.38 0.08
CA ALA A 38 -4.61 6.84 0.13
C ALA A 38 -3.72 7.41 1.26
N VAL A 39 -3.78 6.79 2.45
CA VAL A 39 -2.96 7.18 3.60
C VAL A 39 -1.47 7.02 3.29
N ARG A 40 -1.07 5.91 2.66
CA ARG A 40 0.33 5.69 2.30
C ARG A 40 0.86 6.72 1.31
N ILE A 41 0.09 7.05 0.27
CA ILE A 41 0.48 8.09 -0.69
C ILE A 41 0.56 9.46 0.03
N GLY A 42 -0.38 9.73 0.93
CA GLY A 42 -0.39 10.94 1.74
C GLY A 42 0.83 11.07 2.67
N THR A 43 1.24 9.98 3.33
CA THR A 43 2.41 10.00 4.23
C THR A 43 3.72 10.16 3.47
N GLU A 44 3.85 9.56 2.28
CA GLU A 44 5.00 9.76 1.40
C GLU A 44 5.14 11.24 0.96
N LEU A 45 4.02 11.88 0.62
CA LEU A 45 3.99 13.31 0.30
C LEU A 45 4.33 14.19 1.51
N LEU A 46 3.72 13.90 2.66
CA LEU A 46 3.93 14.66 3.89
C LEU A 46 5.40 14.56 4.35
N ALA A 47 6.00 13.37 4.28
CA ALA A 47 7.41 13.18 4.60
C ALA A 47 8.32 14.02 3.68
N ALA A 48 8.04 14.04 2.37
CA ALA A 48 8.80 14.86 1.43
C ALA A 48 8.66 16.37 1.67
N LEU A 49 7.48 16.83 2.10
CA LEU A 49 7.25 18.23 2.48
C LEU A 49 8.01 18.62 3.75
N ILE A 50 8.00 17.77 4.78
CA ILE A 50 8.74 18.01 6.02
C ILE A 50 10.25 18.07 5.72
N VAL A 51 10.76 17.14 4.91
CA VAL A 51 12.17 17.11 4.51
C VAL A 51 12.53 18.32 3.64
N GLY A 52 11.71 18.66 2.63
CA GLY A 52 11.95 19.80 1.74
C GLY A 52 11.83 21.15 2.44
N GLY A 53 10.87 21.30 3.35
CA GLY A 53 10.72 22.50 4.20
C GLY A 53 11.85 22.62 5.22
N GLY A 54 12.25 21.50 5.85
CA GLY A 54 13.39 21.46 6.77
C GLY A 54 14.72 21.79 6.08
N LEU A 55 15.00 21.18 4.92
CA LEU A 55 16.17 21.54 4.11
C LEU A 55 16.09 22.98 3.61
N GLY A 56 14.93 23.41 3.13
CA GLY A 56 14.70 24.77 2.64
C GLY A 56 14.97 25.81 3.73
N TRP A 57 14.54 25.56 4.97
CA TRP A 57 14.79 26.43 6.12
C TRP A 57 16.27 26.47 6.52
N VAL A 58 16.96 25.33 6.53
CA VAL A 58 18.41 25.28 6.81
C VAL A 58 19.20 26.04 5.73
N ILE A 59 18.84 25.86 4.46
CA ILE A 59 19.46 26.56 3.33
C ILE A 59 19.21 28.06 3.44
N ASP A 60 17.98 28.49 3.72
CA ASP A 60 17.60 29.90 3.88
C ASP A 60 18.41 30.59 5.00
N THR A 61 18.53 29.90 6.14
CA THR A 61 19.22 30.40 7.34
C THR A 61 20.73 30.44 7.17
N TYR A 62 21.33 29.49 6.44
CA TYR A 62 22.78 29.36 6.32
C TYR A 62 23.38 30.11 5.12
N LEU A 63 22.63 30.28 4.01
CA LEU A 63 23.16 30.86 2.77
C LEU A 63 22.70 32.29 2.49
N LEU A 64 21.49 32.69 2.89
CA LEU A 64 20.86 33.89 2.32
C LEU A 64 20.42 34.94 3.34
N GLY A 65 20.21 34.61 4.61
CA GLY A 65 20.01 35.57 5.70
C GLY A 65 18.72 36.41 5.65
N THR A 66 18.16 36.72 4.47
CA THR A 66 16.92 37.47 4.26
C THR A 66 16.43 37.32 2.81
N THR A 67 15.88 36.16 2.44
CA THR A 67 15.02 36.05 1.24
C THR A 67 14.36 34.68 1.27
N PRO A 68 13.01 34.54 1.39
CA PRO A 68 12.32 33.26 1.56
C PRO A 68 12.33 32.38 0.30
N TRP A 69 13.31 32.57 -0.57
CA TRP A 69 13.52 31.81 -1.79
C TRP A 69 14.08 30.42 -1.49
N GLY A 70 14.84 30.24 -0.41
CA GLY A 70 15.30 28.92 0.06
C GLY A 70 14.13 28.05 0.53
N LEU A 71 13.20 28.66 1.25
CA LEU A 71 11.96 28.02 1.69
C LEU A 71 11.03 27.70 0.50
N VAL A 72 10.84 28.63 -0.45
CA VAL A 72 10.03 28.41 -1.66
C VAL A 72 10.61 27.30 -2.53
N SER A 73 11.91 27.35 -2.81
CA SER A 73 12.58 26.31 -3.61
C SER A 73 12.59 24.96 -2.90
N GLY A 74 12.83 24.92 -1.59
CA GLY A 74 12.75 23.71 -0.77
C GLY A 74 11.35 23.09 -0.74
N LEU A 75 10.30 23.92 -0.70
CA LEU A 75 8.91 23.46 -0.76
C LEU A 75 8.56 22.90 -2.14
N VAL A 76 9.00 23.57 -3.22
CA VAL A 76 8.80 23.11 -4.60
C VAL A 76 9.56 21.80 -4.85
N PHE A 77 10.81 21.69 -4.42
CA PHE A 77 11.58 20.45 -4.53
C PHE A 77 10.97 19.33 -3.70
N GLY A 78 10.51 19.60 -2.47
CA GLY A 78 9.80 18.64 -1.63
C GLY A 78 8.50 18.14 -2.28
N LEU A 79 7.74 19.06 -2.89
CA LEU A 79 6.53 18.71 -3.64
C LEU A 79 6.85 17.87 -4.87
N VAL A 80 7.83 18.25 -5.68
CA VAL A 80 8.25 17.51 -6.89
C VAL A 80 8.81 16.12 -6.54
N ALA A 81 9.63 16.02 -5.51
CA ALA A 81 10.17 14.76 -5.02
C ALA A 81 9.07 13.85 -4.46
N GLY A 82 8.15 14.40 -3.66
CA GLY A 82 6.99 13.70 -3.13
C GLY A 82 6.05 13.22 -4.23
N MET A 83 5.75 14.06 -5.22
CA MET A 83 4.92 13.70 -6.37
C MET A 83 5.56 12.59 -7.20
N ARG A 84 6.88 12.64 -7.45
CA ARG A 84 7.59 11.56 -8.16
C ARG A 84 7.51 10.21 -7.43
N ASN A 85 7.55 10.21 -6.10
CA ASN A 85 7.38 8.97 -5.32
C ASN A 85 5.91 8.48 -5.38
N ALA A 86 4.95 9.39 -5.19
CA ALA A 86 3.52 9.11 -5.28
C ALA A 86 3.11 8.57 -6.66
N TYR A 87 3.64 9.11 -7.75
CA TYR A 87 3.40 8.62 -9.11
C TYR A 87 3.91 7.19 -9.29
N ARG A 88 5.10 6.88 -8.76
CA ARG A 88 5.64 5.51 -8.75
C ARG A 88 4.78 4.56 -7.91
N SER A 89 4.31 5.03 -6.76
CA SER A 89 3.40 4.28 -5.89
C SER A 89 2.08 4.02 -6.62
N ALA A 90 1.47 5.02 -7.26
CA ALA A 90 0.21 4.91 -7.99
C ALA A 90 0.29 4.01 -9.24
N GLN A 91 1.40 4.03 -9.98
CA GLN A 91 1.61 3.15 -11.14
C GLN A 91 1.56 1.66 -10.79
N ARG A 92 1.86 1.29 -9.55
CA ARG A 92 1.76 -0.12 -9.09
C ARG A 92 0.31 -0.61 -8.93
N TRP A 93 -0.68 0.29 -8.97
CA TRP A 93 -2.09 -0.02 -8.72
C TRP A 93 -3.00 0.26 -9.93
N GLN A 94 -2.45 0.70 -11.06
CA GLN A 94 -3.22 0.88 -12.30
C GLN A 94 -3.51 -0.50 -12.93
N THR A 95 -4.44 -1.22 -12.31
CA THR A 95 -5.12 -2.37 -12.91
C THR A 95 -6.62 -2.17 -12.69
N PRO A 96 -7.34 -1.64 -13.68
CA PRO A 96 -8.61 -2.27 -14.05
C PRO A 96 -8.81 -2.28 -15.57
N PRO A 97 -9.20 -3.43 -16.17
CA PRO A 97 -10.64 -3.57 -16.42
C PRO A 97 -11.13 -5.03 -16.51
N ASP A 98 -12.18 -5.38 -15.77
CA ASP A 98 -13.27 -6.20 -16.31
C ASP A 98 -14.57 -6.09 -15.50
N ASN A 99 -15.49 -5.29 -16.02
CA ASN A 99 -16.84 -5.71 -16.41
C ASN A 99 -17.56 -6.78 -15.54
N GLU A 100 -17.74 -6.62 -14.23
CA GLU A 100 -18.64 -7.48 -13.44
C GLU A 100 -20.05 -6.88 -13.18
N HIS A 101 -20.37 -5.70 -13.72
CA HIS A 101 -21.76 -5.19 -13.75
C HIS A 101 -22.59 -5.70 -14.95
N LYS A 102 -22.20 -6.83 -15.56
CA LYS A 102 -22.96 -7.55 -16.58
C LYS A 102 -23.12 -9.04 -16.24
N GLN A 103 -23.61 -9.37 -15.04
CA GLN A 103 -24.12 -10.71 -14.76
C GLN A 103 -25.46 -10.64 -14.00
N GLY A 104 -26.54 -10.96 -14.71
CA GLY A 104 -27.80 -11.52 -14.16
C GLY A 104 -28.82 -10.54 -13.63
#